data_AF-K2FN80-F1
#
_entry.id   AF-K2FN80-F1
#
_cell.length_a   1.000
_cell.length_b   1.000
_cell.length_c   1.000
_cell.angle_alpha   90.00
_cell.angle_beta   90.00
_cell.angle_gamma   90.00
#
_symmetry.space_group_name_H-M   'P 1'
#
loop_
_entity.id
_entity.type
_entity.pdbx_description
1 polymer ?
#
loop_
_entity_poly.entity_id
_entity_poly.type
_entity_poly.pdbx_seq_one_letter_code
_entity_poly.pdbx_strand_id
1 'polypeptide(L)'
;MDIQNSNTLQPEKNSAHDLFLYLVVFLSLGFVSFGEGAILFGFINKFIAAEKLYMSSLDFYQGSVKFGIAALLIAGPIFFLVSWIISRRIREEKISLDSIIRKWLTYIVLFFAAATIIGDLITLVINFLSGDYTASFLLKVFVVLLIASGIFGYYFWDMRRTETSSSINKIAMYVCAAVVLMTFVAGFFIIDSPKVSRQKKLDQQVLNRAQSVDNSIQNYFSETGKLPHKIEDLQTTRYSTGEQNLEKISYKVTDSNGYELCADFIRSNLEDTDFENVYTKEWKHGEGNFCFKRTVLNKRDNVNPAFK
;
A
#
# COMPACT_ATOMS: atom_id res chain seq x y z
N MET A 1 -31.68 43.84 -37.61
CA MET A 1 -32.41 44.32 -36.43
C MET A 1 -33.71 43.53 -36.40
N ASP A 2 -33.96 42.58 -35.51
CA ASP A 2 -33.28 42.23 -34.28
C ASP A 2 -33.37 40.72 -34.01
N ILE A 3 -32.34 40.28 -33.29
CA ILE A 3 -32.05 38.93 -32.86
C ILE A 3 -33.09 38.47 -31.83
N GLN A 4 -33.88 37.46 -32.14
CA GLN A 4 -34.53 36.62 -31.12
C GLN A 4 -33.78 35.29 -31.03
N ASN A 5 -32.60 35.36 -30.39
CA ASN A 5 -31.94 34.19 -29.84
C ASN A 5 -32.32 34.10 -28.35
N SER A 6 -33.51 33.57 -28.08
CA SER A 6 -33.89 33.14 -26.74
C SER A 6 -33.78 31.62 -26.67
N ASN A 7 -32.53 31.13 -26.66
CA ASN A 7 -32.22 29.85 -26.03
C ASN A 7 -32.55 29.98 -24.54
N THR A 8 -33.82 29.76 -24.23
CA THR A 8 -34.32 29.58 -22.89
C THR A 8 -33.61 28.35 -22.33
N LEU A 9 -32.63 28.59 -21.48
CA LEU A 9 -32.13 27.61 -20.52
C LEU A 9 -33.32 27.20 -19.65
N GLN A 10 -34.09 26.22 -20.12
CA GLN A 10 -35.05 25.51 -19.29
C GLN A 10 -34.22 24.89 -18.14
N PRO A 11 -34.44 25.31 -16.88
CA PRO A 11 -33.74 24.68 -15.77
C PRO A 11 -34.17 23.21 -15.74
N GLU A 12 -33.23 22.32 -16.08
CA GLU A 12 -33.40 20.87 -15.95
C GLU A 12 -33.98 20.59 -14.56
N LYS A 13 -35.20 20.03 -14.53
CA LYS A 13 -36.01 19.78 -13.33
C LYS A 13 -35.29 18.93 -12.25
N ASN A 14 -34.08 18.42 -12.53
CA ASN A 14 -33.22 17.65 -11.62
C ASN A 14 -31.71 17.96 -11.73
N SER A 15 -31.30 19.17 -12.13
CA SER A 15 -29.88 19.56 -12.34
C SER A 15 -28.94 19.19 -11.18
N ALA A 16 -29.35 19.39 -9.92
CA ALA A 16 -28.54 19.06 -8.75
C ALA A 16 -28.33 17.54 -8.55
N HIS A 17 -29.36 16.74 -8.84
CA HIS A 17 -29.28 15.28 -8.73
C HIS A 17 -28.34 14.70 -9.79
N ASP A 18 -28.40 15.23 -11.01
CA ASP A 18 -27.54 14.75 -12.10
C ASP A 18 -26.08 15.16 -11.87
N LEU A 19 -25.84 16.38 -11.38
CA LEU A 19 -24.52 16.79 -10.88
C LEU A 19 -24.00 15.83 -9.79
N PHE A 20 -24.83 15.46 -8.82
CA PHE A 20 -24.47 14.51 -7.77
C PHE A 20 -24.05 13.15 -8.34
N LEU A 21 -24.82 12.57 -9.27
CA LEU A 21 -24.46 11.28 -9.89
C LEU A 21 -23.12 11.35 -10.62
N TYR A 22 -22.90 12.42 -11.38
CA TYR A 22 -21.63 12.63 -12.08
C TYR A 22 -20.46 12.79 -11.10
N LEU A 23 -20.62 13.54 -10.01
CA LEU A 23 -19.60 13.67 -8.95
C LEU A 23 -19.28 12.33 -8.28
N VAL A 24 -20.28 11.50 -8.02
CA VAL A 24 -20.07 10.15 -7.47
C VAL A 24 -19.27 9.28 -8.44
N VAL A 25 -19.56 9.35 -9.74
CA VAL A 25 -18.77 8.63 -10.77
C VAL A 25 -17.34 9.14 -10.81
N PHE A 26 -17.12 10.45 -10.77
CA PHE A 26 -15.78 11.04 -10.74
C PHE A 26 -14.97 10.58 -9.53
N LEU A 27 -15.55 10.67 -8.33
CA LEU A 27 -14.88 10.23 -7.10
C LEU A 27 -14.61 8.73 -7.09
N SER A 28 -15.60 7.91 -7.45
CA SER A 28 -15.45 6.46 -7.50
C SER A 28 -14.43 6.02 -8.56
N LEU A 29 -14.40 6.65 -9.73
CA LEU A 29 -13.37 6.43 -10.75
C LEU A 29 -11.98 6.73 -10.21
N GLY A 30 -11.81 7.84 -9.47
CA GLY A 30 -10.55 8.17 -8.81
C GLY A 30 -10.09 7.06 -7.88
N PHE A 31 -10.95 6.60 -6.97
CA PHE A 31 -10.62 5.50 -6.05
C PHE A 31 -10.35 4.17 -6.76
N VAL A 32 -11.10 3.85 -7.83
CA VAL A 32 -10.84 2.67 -8.66
C VAL A 32 -9.45 2.75 -9.27
N SER A 33 -9.11 3.88 -9.88
CA SER A 33 -7.81 4.11 -10.54
C SER A 33 -6.64 4.02 -9.55
N PHE A 34 -6.77 4.66 -8.38
CA PHE A 34 -5.76 4.55 -7.32
C PHE A 34 -5.66 3.12 -6.77
N GLY A 35 -6.80 2.42 -6.64
CA GLY A 35 -6.83 1.07 -6.13
C GLY A 35 -6.16 0.08 -7.09
N GLU A 36 -6.43 0.18 -8.39
CA GLU A 36 -5.75 -0.60 -9.44
C GLU A 36 -4.25 -0.34 -9.41
N GLY A 37 -3.84 0.93 -9.43
CA GLY A 37 -2.43 1.31 -9.37
C GLY A 37 -1.72 0.75 -8.13
N ALA A 38 -2.37 0.81 -6.97
CA ALA A 38 -1.79 0.32 -5.71
C ALA A 38 -1.56 -1.21 -5.72
N ILE A 39 -2.49 -1.99 -6.27
CA ILE A 39 -2.33 -3.44 -6.38
C ILE A 39 -1.24 -3.78 -7.40
N LEU A 40 -1.27 -3.15 -8.59
CA LEU A 40 -0.26 -3.38 -9.62
C LEU A 40 1.14 -3.01 -9.13
N PHE A 41 1.29 -1.90 -8.40
CA PHE A 41 2.57 -1.54 -7.77
C PHE A 41 3.01 -2.57 -6.73
N GLY A 42 2.06 -3.15 -5.99
CA GLY A 42 2.31 -4.29 -5.10
C GLY A 42 2.92 -5.48 -5.83
N PHE A 43 2.37 -5.87 -6.98
CA PHE A 43 2.94 -6.92 -7.85
C PHE A 43 4.37 -6.56 -8.28
N ILE A 44 4.58 -5.35 -8.79
CA ILE A 44 5.88 -4.90 -9.28
C ILE A 44 6.94 -4.93 -8.17
N ASN A 45 6.60 -4.44 -6.97
CA ASN A 45 7.51 -4.45 -5.84
C ASN A 45 7.86 -5.88 -5.41
N LYS A 46 6.87 -6.77 -5.33
CA LYS A 46 7.08 -8.15 -4.86
C LYS A 46 7.91 -8.99 -5.84
N PHE A 47 7.63 -8.89 -7.14
CA PHE A 47 8.22 -9.81 -8.13
C PHE A 47 9.43 -9.24 -8.88
N ILE A 48 9.58 -7.91 -8.97
CA ILE A 48 10.63 -7.29 -9.78
C ILE A 48 11.66 -6.55 -8.92
N ALA A 49 11.21 -5.86 -7.86
CA ALA A 49 12.12 -5.12 -6.99
C ALA A 49 12.91 -6.03 -6.02
N ALA A 50 12.31 -7.15 -5.59
CA ALA A 50 12.94 -8.10 -4.66
C ALA A 50 14.26 -8.71 -5.20
N GLU A 51 14.45 -8.76 -6.53
CA GLU A 51 15.65 -9.37 -7.14
C GLU A 51 16.89 -8.45 -7.13
N LYS A 52 16.74 -7.13 -6.86
CA LYS A 52 17.82 -6.14 -7.12
C LYS A 52 18.39 -5.37 -5.94
N LEU A 53 17.90 -5.53 -4.70
CA LEU A 53 18.36 -4.71 -3.57
C LEU A 53 18.51 -5.52 -2.26
N TYR A 54 19.64 -6.23 -2.13
CA TYR A 54 20.07 -6.86 -0.88
C TYR A 54 20.44 -5.86 0.24
N MET A 55 20.49 -4.55 -0.03
CA MET A 55 20.97 -3.54 0.94
C MET A 55 19.89 -2.69 1.61
N SER A 56 18.66 -2.66 1.08
CA SER A 56 17.56 -1.90 1.65
C SER A 56 16.25 -2.58 1.31
N SER A 57 15.96 -3.71 1.95
CA SER A 57 14.63 -4.29 1.99
C SER A 57 13.71 -3.32 2.74
N LEU A 58 13.23 -2.29 2.04
CA LEU A 58 12.07 -1.52 2.43
C LEU A 58 10.94 -2.54 2.54
N ASP A 59 10.49 -2.80 3.77
CA ASP A 59 9.37 -3.68 4.09
C ASP A 59 8.32 -3.60 2.98
N PHE A 60 7.91 -4.76 2.46
CA PHE A 60 6.79 -4.81 1.55
C PHE A 60 5.55 -4.26 2.27
N TYR A 61 5.29 -2.97 2.11
CA TYR A 61 4.20 -2.29 2.80
C TYR A 61 2.87 -2.76 2.20
N GLN A 62 2.31 -3.82 2.79
CA GLN A 62 1.02 -4.37 2.41
C GLN A 62 -0.13 -3.37 2.52
N GLY A 63 0.08 -2.23 3.20
CA GLY A 63 -0.96 -1.21 3.37
C GLY A 63 -1.46 -0.64 2.05
N SER A 64 -0.60 -0.46 1.04
CA SER A 64 -1.03 0.01 -0.28
C SER A 64 -1.91 -1.01 -1.00
N VAL A 65 -1.56 -2.31 -0.95
CA VAL A 65 -2.39 -3.38 -1.52
C VAL A 65 -3.73 -3.51 -0.76
N LYS A 66 -3.69 -3.41 0.58
CA LYS A 66 -4.89 -3.38 1.45
C LYS A 66 -5.84 -2.24 1.06
N PHE A 67 -5.28 -1.05 0.84
CA PHE A 67 -6.04 0.10 0.34
C PHE A 67 -6.65 -0.20 -1.03
N GLY A 68 -5.88 -0.76 -1.96
CA GLY A 68 -6.38 -1.07 -3.30
C GLY A 68 -7.52 -2.07 -3.30
N ILE A 69 -7.42 -3.16 -2.51
CA ILE A 69 -8.50 -4.13 -2.36
C ILE A 69 -9.76 -3.45 -1.80
N ALA A 70 -9.62 -2.64 -0.75
CA ALA A 70 -10.75 -1.93 -0.15
C ALA A 70 -11.38 -0.92 -1.11
N ALA A 71 -10.57 -0.18 -1.86
CA ALA A 71 -11.02 0.78 -2.85
C ALA A 71 -11.80 0.09 -3.98
N LEU A 72 -11.29 -1.00 -4.55
CA LEU A 72 -11.99 -1.74 -5.61
C LEU A 72 -13.26 -2.44 -5.11
N LEU A 73 -13.25 -2.96 -3.87
CA LEU A 73 -14.42 -3.60 -3.26
C LEU A 73 -15.60 -2.63 -3.09
N ILE A 74 -15.33 -1.37 -2.73
CA ILE A 74 -16.37 -0.37 -2.45
C ILE A 74 -16.62 0.54 -3.65
N ALA A 75 -15.58 1.21 -4.16
CA ALA A 75 -15.71 2.17 -5.24
C ALA A 75 -16.00 1.51 -6.59
N GLY A 76 -15.53 0.28 -6.83
CA GLY A 76 -15.79 -0.47 -8.07
C GLY A 76 -17.28 -0.66 -8.33
N PRO A 77 -18.04 -1.34 -7.44
CA PRO A 77 -19.48 -1.49 -7.60
C PRO A 77 -20.22 -0.16 -7.71
N ILE A 78 -19.84 0.86 -6.93
CA ILE A 78 -20.44 2.20 -7.01
C ILE A 78 -20.23 2.80 -8.40
N PHE A 79 -19.01 2.77 -8.91
CA PHE A 79 -18.66 3.30 -10.23
C PHE A 79 -19.50 2.64 -11.33
N PHE A 80 -19.56 1.31 -11.37
CA PHE A 80 -20.31 0.60 -12.40
C PHE A 80 -21.83 0.79 -12.27
N LEU A 81 -22.39 0.75 -11.06
CA LEU A 81 -23.82 0.96 -10.83
C LEU A 81 -24.26 2.36 -11.22
N VAL A 82 -23.53 3.39 -10.77
CA VAL A 82 -23.90 4.78 -11.07
C VAL A 82 -23.68 5.09 -12.55
N SER A 83 -22.61 4.59 -13.16
CA SER A 83 -22.39 4.70 -14.61
C SER A 83 -23.50 4.03 -15.41
N TRP A 84 -24.01 2.88 -14.94
CA TRP A 84 -25.17 2.22 -15.55
C TRP A 84 -26.47 3.04 -15.40
N ILE A 85 -26.71 3.63 -14.21
CA ILE A 85 -27.87 4.52 -13.97
C ILE A 85 -27.83 5.73 -14.90
N ILE A 86 -26.68 6.41 -15.01
CA ILE A 86 -26.50 7.56 -15.91
C ILE A 86 -26.75 7.12 -17.35
N SER A 87 -26.11 6.03 -17.79
CA SER A 87 -26.27 5.50 -19.15
C SER A 87 -27.73 5.17 -19.48
N ARG A 88 -28.48 4.63 -18.51
CA ARG A 88 -29.91 4.36 -18.64
C ARG A 88 -30.72 5.66 -18.76
N ARG A 89 -30.44 6.66 -17.94
CA ARG A 89 -31.13 7.96 -17.99
C ARG A 89 -30.88 8.74 -19.28
N ILE A 90 -29.67 8.64 -19.85
CA ILE A 90 -29.37 9.22 -21.17
C ILE A 90 -30.17 8.51 -22.26
N ARG A 91 -30.28 7.17 -22.22
CA ARG A 91 -31.12 6.39 -23.17
C ARG A 91 -32.61 6.69 -23.07
N GLU A 92 -33.09 7.01 -21.87
CA GLU A 92 -34.48 7.41 -21.61
C GLU A 92 -34.75 8.89 -21.94
N GLU A 93 -33.79 9.60 -22.57
CA GLU A 93 -33.83 11.03 -22.90
C GLU A 93 -34.09 11.95 -21.69
N LYS A 94 -33.87 11.45 -20.47
CA LYS A 94 -34.02 12.21 -19.22
C LYS A 94 -32.83 13.14 -18.94
N ILE A 95 -31.70 12.87 -19.59
CA ILE A 95 -30.48 13.69 -19.53
C ILE A 95 -30.05 13.94 -20.97
N SER A 96 -29.95 15.22 -21.34
CA SER A 96 -29.51 15.58 -22.69
C SER A 96 -28.04 15.24 -22.91
N LEU A 97 -27.71 14.79 -24.12
CA LEU A 97 -26.32 14.65 -24.57
C LEU A 97 -25.60 16.02 -24.67
N ASP A 98 -26.27 17.15 -24.49
CA ASP A 98 -25.63 18.46 -24.42
C ASP A 98 -25.58 19.07 -23.02
N SER A 99 -25.92 18.30 -21.98
CA SER A 99 -25.86 18.77 -20.59
C SER A 99 -24.48 19.36 -20.27
N ILE A 100 -24.50 20.65 -19.90
CA ILE A 100 -23.32 21.44 -19.50
C ILE A 100 -22.58 20.74 -18.36
N ILE A 101 -23.33 20.12 -17.44
CA ILE A 101 -22.80 19.41 -16.27
C ILE A 101 -21.93 18.23 -16.70
N ARG A 102 -22.40 17.41 -17.67
CA ARG A 102 -21.61 16.28 -18.18
C ARG A 102 -20.32 16.76 -18.82
N LYS A 103 -20.39 17.79 -19.68
CA LYS A 103 -19.20 18.34 -20.36
C LYS A 103 -18.21 18.87 -19.33
N TRP A 104 -18.66 19.68 -18.38
CA TRP A 104 -17.79 20.26 -17.36
C TRP A 104 -17.09 19.19 -16.51
N LEU A 105 -17.82 18.16 -16.04
CA LEU A 105 -17.19 17.10 -15.25
C LEU A 105 -16.27 16.19 -16.07
N THR A 106 -16.60 15.96 -17.35
CA THR A 106 -15.70 15.25 -18.28
C THR A 106 -14.40 16.02 -18.48
N TYR A 107 -14.46 17.35 -18.64
CA TYR A 107 -13.25 18.18 -18.71
C TYR A 107 -12.42 18.11 -17.43
N ILE A 108 -13.04 18.02 -16.25
CA ILE A 108 -12.31 17.82 -14.98
C ILE A 108 -11.57 16.48 -14.99
N VAL A 109 -12.21 15.38 -15.39
CA VAL A 109 -11.55 14.07 -15.52
C VAL A 109 -10.35 14.17 -16.47
N LEU A 110 -10.55 14.76 -17.65
CA LEU A 110 -9.50 14.92 -18.66
C LEU A 110 -8.35 15.78 -18.16
N PHE A 111 -8.63 16.85 -17.42
CA PHE A 111 -7.62 17.72 -16.81
C PHE A 111 -6.75 16.93 -15.82
N PHE A 112 -7.37 16.21 -14.88
CA PHE A 112 -6.62 15.41 -13.92
C PHE A 112 -5.83 14.28 -14.59
N ALA A 113 -6.41 13.58 -15.57
CA ALA A 113 -5.70 12.54 -16.31
C ALA A 113 -4.48 13.11 -17.06
N ALA A 114 -4.62 14.25 -17.72
CA ALA A 114 -3.50 14.92 -18.39
C ALA A 114 -2.44 15.40 -17.39
N ALA A 115 -2.85 15.98 -16.25
CA ALA A 115 -1.93 16.40 -15.20
C ALA A 115 -1.15 15.22 -14.61
N THR A 116 -1.81 14.07 -14.40
CA THR A 116 -1.16 12.83 -13.96
C THR A 116 -0.12 12.34 -14.98
N ILE A 117 -0.46 12.30 -16.27
CA ILE A 117 0.48 11.91 -17.33
C ILE A 117 1.69 12.83 -17.35
N ILE A 118 1.48 14.15 -17.31
CA ILE A 118 2.57 15.13 -17.31
C ILE A 118 3.46 14.95 -16.08
N GLY A 119 2.86 14.84 -14.88
CA GLY A 119 3.59 14.64 -13.64
C GLY A 119 4.43 13.36 -13.64
N ASP A 120 3.85 12.26 -14.11
CA ASP A 120 4.52 10.96 -14.19
C ASP A 120 5.70 10.96 -15.16
N LEU A 121 5.56 11.62 -16.33
CA LEU A 121 6.66 11.82 -17.27
C LEU A 121 7.78 12.70 -16.70
N ILE A 122 7.43 13.75 -15.94
CA ILE A 122 8.43 14.59 -15.24
C ILE A 122 9.19 13.74 -14.22
N THR A 123 8.49 12.94 -13.41
CA THR A 123 9.13 12.04 -12.43
C THR A 123 10.01 10.99 -13.12
N LEU A 124 9.62 10.48 -14.28
CA LEU A 124 10.46 9.60 -15.10
C LEU A 124 11.76 10.28 -15.51
N VAL A 125 11.69 11.51 -16.03
CA VAL A 125 12.87 12.26 -16.44
C VAL A 125 13.79 12.56 -15.25
N ILE A 126 13.24 12.98 -14.11
CA ILE A 126 14.03 13.25 -12.90
C ILE A 126 14.83 12.01 -12.48
N ASN A 127 14.17 10.86 -12.33
CA ASN A 127 14.85 9.63 -11.89
C ASN A 127 15.83 9.11 -12.94
N PHE A 128 15.50 9.24 -14.22
CA PHE A 128 16.42 8.91 -15.32
C PHE A 128 17.70 9.75 -15.25
N LEU A 129 17.57 11.07 -15.05
CA LEU A 129 18.72 11.98 -14.91
C LEU A 129 19.51 11.74 -13.62
N SER A 130 18.86 11.26 -12.55
CA SER A 130 19.53 10.86 -11.31
C SER A 130 20.26 9.52 -11.41
N GLY A 131 20.14 8.79 -12.53
CA GLY A 131 20.74 7.46 -12.71
C GLY A 131 20.00 6.34 -11.99
N ASP A 132 18.81 6.60 -11.43
CA ASP A 132 17.98 5.64 -10.69
C ASP A 132 16.90 5.03 -11.60
N TYR A 133 17.33 4.30 -12.63
CA TYR A 133 16.44 3.64 -13.59
C TYR A 133 16.22 2.17 -13.25
N THR A 134 15.51 1.88 -12.16
CA THR A 134 15.14 0.49 -11.85
C THR A 134 14.06 -0.03 -12.81
N ALA A 135 14.11 -1.32 -13.17
CA ALA A 135 13.07 -1.96 -13.99
C ALA A 135 11.68 -1.84 -13.33
N SER A 136 11.64 -1.94 -11.99
CA SER A 136 10.44 -1.70 -11.19
C SER A 136 9.91 -0.27 -11.30
N PHE A 137 10.78 0.73 -11.39
CA PHE A 137 10.37 2.12 -11.57
C PHE A 137 9.74 2.35 -12.95
N LEU A 138 10.40 1.89 -14.02
CA LEU A 138 9.88 2.02 -15.38
C LEU A 138 8.51 1.35 -15.55
N LEU A 139 8.32 0.18 -14.94
CA LEU A 139 7.04 -0.52 -15.01
C LEU A 139 5.93 0.20 -14.24
N LYS A 140 6.25 0.86 -13.11
CA LYS A 140 5.29 1.68 -12.36
C LYS A 140 4.83 2.89 -13.17
N VAL A 141 5.75 3.60 -13.81
CA VAL A 141 5.44 4.69 -14.74
C VAL A 141 4.55 4.18 -15.87
N PHE A 142 4.91 3.05 -16.48
CA PHE A 142 4.10 2.45 -17.53
C PHE A 142 2.66 2.13 -17.07
N VAL A 143 2.48 1.62 -15.85
CA VAL A 143 1.15 1.38 -15.26
C VAL A 143 0.34 2.67 -15.13
N VAL A 144 0.96 3.74 -14.60
CA VAL A 144 0.28 5.05 -14.45
C VAL A 144 -0.13 5.61 -15.81
N LEU A 145 0.77 5.57 -16.80
CA LEU A 145 0.48 5.99 -18.16
C LEU A 145 -0.65 5.18 -18.79
N LEU A 146 -0.68 3.86 -18.60
CA LEU A 146 -1.72 3.00 -19.15
C LEU A 146 -3.09 3.33 -18.55
N ILE A 147 -3.19 3.45 -17.23
CA ILE A 147 -4.44 3.81 -16.54
C ILE A 147 -4.91 5.21 -16.96
N ALA A 148 -4.02 6.21 -16.85
CA ALA A 148 -4.38 7.59 -17.16
C ALA A 148 -4.73 7.79 -18.65
N SER A 149 -4.01 7.12 -19.56
CA SER A 149 -4.32 7.16 -21.00
C SER A 149 -5.61 6.43 -21.33
N GLY A 150 -5.93 5.33 -20.65
CA GLY A 150 -7.19 4.63 -20.80
C GLY A 150 -8.38 5.51 -20.39
N ILE A 151 -8.28 6.18 -19.24
CA ILE A 151 -9.28 7.14 -18.76
C ILE A 151 -9.40 8.31 -19.73
N PHE A 152 -8.27 8.94 -20.07
CA PHE A 152 -8.24 10.07 -20.99
C PHE A 152 -8.86 9.70 -22.34
N GLY A 153 -8.44 8.59 -22.94
CA GLY A 153 -8.92 8.12 -24.23
C GLY A 153 -10.42 7.85 -24.24
N TYR A 154 -10.93 7.16 -23.20
CA TYR A 154 -12.37 6.89 -23.08
C TYR A 154 -13.18 8.17 -22.94
N TYR A 155 -12.83 9.06 -22.02
CA TYR A 155 -13.59 10.31 -21.79
C TYR A 155 -13.44 11.32 -22.93
N PHE A 156 -12.31 11.32 -23.63
CA PHE A 156 -12.10 12.14 -24.82
C PHE A 156 -12.99 11.68 -25.98
N TRP A 157 -13.12 10.36 -26.16
CA TRP A 157 -14.05 9.80 -27.12
C TRP A 157 -15.53 10.03 -26.69
N ASP A 158 -15.86 9.88 -25.39
CA ASP A 158 -17.20 10.17 -24.85
C ASP A 158 -17.62 11.62 -25.09
N MET A 159 -16.69 12.57 -25.02
CA MET A 159 -16.93 13.98 -25.30
C MET A 159 -17.28 14.25 -26.77
N ARG A 160 -16.72 13.47 -27.70
CA ARG A 160 -16.89 13.65 -29.15
C ARG A 160 -18.09 12.88 -29.72
N ARG A 161 -18.70 11.98 -28.95
CA ARG A 161 -19.81 11.16 -29.45
C ARG A 161 -21.07 12.01 -29.63
N THR A 162 -21.73 11.79 -30.76
CA THR A 162 -23.02 12.40 -31.09
C THR A 162 -24.19 11.45 -30.90
N GLU A 163 -23.93 10.14 -30.76
CA GLU A 163 -24.95 9.10 -30.61
C GLU A 163 -25.05 8.53 -29.19
N THR A 164 -26.28 8.30 -28.75
CA THR A 164 -26.62 7.81 -27.40
C THR A 164 -26.23 6.35 -27.15
N SER A 165 -26.15 5.52 -28.20
CA SER A 165 -25.95 4.07 -28.07
C SER A 165 -24.91 3.56 -29.06
N SER A 166 -23.64 3.63 -28.69
CA SER A 166 -22.55 2.95 -29.41
C SER A 166 -22.21 1.60 -28.76
N SER A 167 -21.99 0.56 -29.58
CA SER A 167 -21.43 -0.72 -29.14
C SER A 167 -20.10 -0.55 -28.38
N ILE A 168 -19.35 0.52 -28.68
CA ILE A 168 -18.09 0.87 -28.02
C ILE A 168 -18.28 1.11 -26.51
N ASN A 169 -19.38 1.75 -26.09
CA ASN A 169 -19.67 1.97 -24.66
C ASN A 169 -19.81 0.64 -23.90
N LYS A 170 -20.51 -0.32 -24.50
CA LYS A 170 -20.73 -1.64 -23.88
C LYS A 170 -19.41 -2.39 -23.77
N ILE A 171 -18.62 -2.41 -24.85
CA ILE A 171 -17.32 -3.07 -24.87
C ILE A 171 -16.38 -2.43 -23.84
N ALA A 172 -16.26 -1.10 -23.82
CA ALA A 172 -15.43 -0.38 -22.85
C ALA A 172 -15.84 -0.68 -21.39
N MET A 173 -17.14 -0.71 -21.10
CA MET A 173 -17.65 -1.07 -19.78
C MET A 173 -17.30 -2.52 -19.38
N TYR A 174 -17.47 -3.50 -20.29
CA TYR A 174 -17.12 -4.89 -19.99
C TYR A 174 -15.61 -5.09 -19.83
N VAL A 175 -14.80 -4.45 -20.67
CA VAL A 175 -13.33 -4.50 -20.56
C VAL A 175 -12.87 -3.87 -19.24
N CYS A 176 -13.39 -2.68 -18.90
CA CYS A 176 -13.08 -2.02 -17.63
C CYS A 176 -13.51 -2.89 -16.44
N ALA A 177 -14.71 -3.47 -16.46
CA ALA A 177 -15.16 -4.37 -15.40
C ALA A 177 -14.28 -5.62 -15.26
N ALA A 178 -13.84 -6.21 -16.38
CA ALA A 178 -12.94 -7.36 -16.38
C ALA A 178 -11.56 -7.01 -15.81
N VAL A 179 -10.99 -5.86 -16.18
CA VAL A 179 -9.68 -5.38 -15.67
C VAL A 179 -9.76 -5.10 -14.17
N VAL A 180 -10.80 -4.40 -13.71
CA VAL A 180 -11.03 -4.11 -12.28
C VAL A 180 -11.17 -5.41 -11.49
N LEU A 181 -12.00 -6.35 -11.97
CA LEU A 181 -12.23 -7.63 -11.29
C LEU A 181 -10.97 -8.48 -11.26
N MET A 182 -10.22 -8.55 -12.36
CA MET A 182 -8.96 -9.29 -12.44
C MET A 182 -7.94 -8.73 -11.45
N THR A 183 -7.78 -7.41 -11.42
CA THR A 183 -6.84 -6.74 -10.49
C THR A 183 -7.25 -6.93 -9.04
N PHE A 184 -8.56 -6.84 -8.74
CA PHE A 184 -9.10 -7.12 -7.41
C PHE A 184 -8.79 -8.54 -6.94
N VAL A 185 -9.06 -9.54 -7.78
CA VAL A 185 -8.78 -10.95 -7.47
C VAL A 185 -7.26 -11.18 -7.33
N ALA A 186 -6.45 -10.58 -8.21
CA ALA A 186 -5.00 -10.65 -8.17
C ALA A 186 -4.43 -10.12 -6.83
N GLY A 187 -5.02 -9.07 -6.26
CA GLY A 187 -4.59 -8.50 -4.98
C GLY A 187 -4.54 -9.52 -3.83
N PHE A 188 -5.45 -10.50 -3.82
CA PHE A 188 -5.48 -11.55 -2.79
C PHE A 188 -4.32 -12.55 -2.88
N PHE A 189 -3.65 -12.68 -4.03
CA PHE A 189 -2.50 -13.57 -4.18
C PHE A 189 -1.21 -12.99 -3.59
N ILE A 190 -1.16 -11.69 -3.31
CA ILE A 190 0.03 -11.05 -2.74
C ILE A 190 -0.07 -10.84 -1.23
N ILE A 191 -1.27 -10.57 -0.74
CA ILE A 191 -1.50 -10.12 0.63
C ILE A 191 -1.58 -11.29 1.62
N ASP A 192 -1.07 -11.09 2.83
CA ASP A 192 -1.32 -12.01 3.93
C ASP A 192 -2.80 -12.02 4.33
N SER A 193 -3.32 -13.20 4.67
CA SER A 193 -4.68 -13.31 5.21
C SER A 193 -4.85 -12.49 6.50
N PRO A 194 -6.08 -12.05 6.84
CA PRO A 194 -6.34 -11.31 8.09
C PRO A 194 -5.85 -12.04 9.35
N LYS A 195 -5.92 -13.38 9.36
CA LYS A 195 -5.42 -14.22 10.45
C LYS A 195 -3.90 -14.10 10.59
N VAL A 196 -3.17 -14.26 9.48
CA VAL A 196 -1.70 -14.13 9.46
C VAL A 196 -1.27 -12.70 9.83
N SER A 197 -1.94 -11.67 9.29
CA SER A 197 -1.68 -10.27 9.65
C SER A 197 -1.87 -10.00 11.14
N ARG A 198 -2.86 -10.63 11.80
CA ARG A 198 -3.08 -10.50 13.24
C ARG A 198 -1.98 -11.22 14.04
N GLN A 199 -1.60 -12.43 13.63
CA GLN A 199 -0.53 -13.20 14.26
C GLN A 199 0.79 -12.44 14.18
N LYS A 200 1.18 -11.95 12.99
CA LYS A 200 2.37 -11.09 12.80
C LYS A 200 2.38 -9.90 13.75
N LYS A 201 1.25 -9.20 13.94
CA LYS A 201 1.17 -8.06 14.88
C LYS A 201 1.37 -8.47 16.35
N LEU A 202 0.83 -9.62 16.75
CA LEU A 202 0.99 -10.12 18.12
C LEU A 202 2.44 -10.59 18.36
N ASP A 203 3.01 -11.35 17.43
CA ASP A 203 4.40 -11.79 17.48
C ASP A 203 5.36 -10.58 17.45
N GLN A 204 5.06 -9.55 16.67
CA GLN A 204 5.84 -8.30 16.67
C GLN A 204 5.85 -7.61 18.03
N GLN A 205 4.74 -7.64 18.79
CA GLN A 205 4.73 -7.11 20.16
C GLN A 205 5.63 -7.92 21.09
N VAL A 206 5.65 -9.25 20.94
CA VAL A 206 6.55 -10.14 21.69
C VAL A 206 8.01 -9.84 21.33
N LEU A 207 8.32 -9.71 20.04
CA LEU A 207 9.65 -9.35 19.55
C LEU A 207 10.12 -7.98 20.06
N ASN A 208 9.27 -6.96 20.01
CA ASN A 208 9.62 -5.62 20.51
C ASN A 208 9.98 -5.65 22.01
N ARG A 209 9.26 -6.46 22.80
CA ARG A 209 9.58 -6.66 24.22
C ARG A 209 10.89 -7.43 24.41
N ALA A 210 11.09 -8.51 23.66
CA ALA A 210 12.33 -9.29 23.72
C ALA A 210 13.55 -8.44 23.35
N GLN A 211 13.43 -7.60 22.31
CA GLN A 211 14.44 -6.62 21.91
C GLN A 211 14.69 -5.56 22.99
N SER A 212 13.64 -5.07 23.65
CA SER A 212 13.78 -4.13 24.76
C SER A 212 14.54 -4.75 25.93
N VAL A 213 14.19 -5.98 26.33
CA VAL A 213 14.87 -6.73 27.39
C VAL A 213 16.34 -7.01 27.02
N ASP A 214 16.59 -7.48 25.80
CA ASP A 214 17.93 -7.72 25.25
C ASP A 214 18.79 -6.46 25.34
N ASN A 215 18.29 -5.32 24.86
CA ASN A 215 18.98 -4.02 24.95
C ASN A 215 19.28 -3.62 26.40
N SER A 216 18.34 -3.82 27.33
CA SER A 216 18.56 -3.55 28.76
C SER A 216 19.65 -4.44 29.37
N ILE A 217 19.68 -5.74 29.03
CA ILE A 217 20.72 -6.68 29.48
C ILE A 217 22.08 -6.26 28.93
N GLN A 218 22.16 -5.95 27.63
CA GLN A 218 23.39 -5.51 26.98
C GLN A 218 23.93 -4.23 27.63
N ASN A 219 23.06 -3.25 27.89
CA ASN A 219 23.45 -2.00 28.54
C ASN A 219 23.94 -2.24 29.98
N TYR A 220 23.23 -3.04 30.76
CA TYR A 220 23.64 -3.41 32.13
C TYR A 220 25.01 -4.11 32.15
N PHE A 221 25.22 -5.07 31.25
CA PHE A 221 26.50 -5.80 31.15
C PHE A 221 27.64 -4.88 30.72
N SER A 222 27.40 -4.00 29.73
CA SER A 222 28.42 -3.10 29.20
C SER A 222 29.05 -2.18 30.25
N GLU A 223 28.33 -1.92 31.35
CA GLU A 223 28.76 -1.05 32.43
C GLU A 223 29.20 -1.80 33.69
N THR A 224 28.48 -2.84 34.08
CA THR A 224 28.78 -3.59 35.31
C THR A 224 29.77 -4.72 35.09
N GLY A 225 29.94 -5.16 33.84
CA GLY A 225 30.70 -6.35 33.46
C GLY A 225 30.10 -7.66 33.94
N LYS A 226 28.84 -7.67 34.41
CA LYS A 226 28.14 -8.85 34.93
C LYS A 226 26.77 -8.99 34.30
N LEU A 227 26.33 -10.23 34.09
CA LEU A 227 24.96 -10.53 33.69
C LEU A 227 24.02 -10.39 34.89
N PRO A 228 22.79 -9.89 34.70
CA PRO A 228 21.79 -9.88 35.77
C PRO A 228 21.43 -11.32 36.15
N HIS A 229 21.12 -11.59 37.43
CA HIS A 229 20.71 -12.93 37.84
C HIS A 229 19.29 -13.24 37.38
N LYS A 230 18.41 -12.22 37.38
CA LYS A 230 17.04 -12.28 36.89
C LYS A 230 16.66 -11.00 36.15
N ILE A 231 15.63 -11.05 35.30
CA ILE A 231 15.17 -9.86 34.55
C ILE A 231 14.65 -8.80 35.52
N GLU A 232 14.02 -9.21 36.62
CA GLU A 232 13.46 -8.32 37.64
C GLU A 232 14.53 -7.45 38.30
N ASP A 233 15.77 -7.92 38.36
CA ASP A 233 16.89 -7.14 38.90
C ASP A 233 17.08 -5.83 38.11
N LEU A 234 16.81 -5.86 36.79
CA LEU A 234 16.93 -4.69 35.91
C LEU A 234 15.90 -3.60 36.23
N GLN A 235 14.71 -3.96 36.74
CA GLN A 235 13.64 -2.99 37.02
C GLN A 235 14.03 -1.97 38.10
N THR A 236 14.89 -2.36 39.03
CA THR A 236 15.39 -1.49 40.12
C THR A 236 16.57 -0.62 39.71
N THR A 237 17.07 -0.80 38.49
CA THR A 237 18.22 -0.06 37.95
C THR A 237 17.79 0.99 36.94
N ARG A 238 18.73 1.84 36.53
CA ARG A 238 18.52 2.78 35.41
C ARG A 238 18.32 2.11 34.05
N TYR A 239 18.48 0.79 33.94
CA TYR A 239 18.27 0.01 32.71
C TYR A 239 16.93 -0.72 32.68
N SER A 240 15.98 -0.30 33.52
CA SER A 240 14.62 -0.81 33.47
C SER A 240 14.05 -0.69 32.06
N THR A 241 13.40 -1.76 31.60
CA THR A 241 12.74 -1.80 30.29
C THR A 241 11.49 -0.92 30.24
N GLY A 242 10.97 -0.47 31.40
CA GLY A 242 9.68 0.20 31.51
C GLY A 242 8.47 -0.69 31.22
N GLU A 243 8.69 -1.97 30.89
CA GLU A 243 7.66 -2.95 30.57
C GLU A 243 7.16 -3.61 31.85
N GLN A 244 5.86 -3.47 32.13
CA GLN A 244 5.26 -4.04 33.33
C GLN A 244 4.93 -5.53 33.18
N ASN A 245 4.80 -6.02 31.93
CA ASN A 245 4.41 -7.40 31.66
C ASN A 245 5.58 -8.23 31.14
N LEU A 246 6.55 -8.49 32.03
CA LEU A 246 7.70 -9.37 31.78
C LEU A 246 7.38 -10.85 31.93
N GLU A 247 6.19 -11.22 32.43
CA GLU A 247 5.78 -12.61 32.69
C GLU A 247 5.82 -13.53 31.46
N LYS A 248 5.89 -12.94 30.25
CA LYS A 248 5.90 -13.66 28.97
C LYS A 248 7.29 -13.81 28.35
N ILE A 249 8.34 -13.33 29.01
CA ILE A 249 9.74 -13.50 28.55
C ILE A 249 10.50 -14.24 29.65
N SER A 250 11.05 -15.40 29.29
CA SER A 250 11.92 -16.16 30.17
C SER A 250 13.38 -15.84 29.84
N TYR A 251 14.19 -15.63 30.89
CA TYR A 251 15.61 -15.38 30.79
C TYR A 251 16.40 -16.44 31.53
N LYS A 252 17.48 -16.93 30.92
CA LYS A 252 18.38 -17.87 31.54
C LYS A 252 19.82 -17.58 31.15
N VAL A 253 20.70 -17.42 32.14
CA VAL A 253 22.15 -17.35 31.90
C VAL A 253 22.63 -18.73 31.45
N THR A 254 23.36 -18.80 30.33
CA THR A 254 23.96 -20.04 29.84
C THR A 254 25.43 -20.15 30.25
N ASP A 255 26.19 -19.05 30.09
CA ASP A 255 27.63 -18.97 30.32
C ASP A 255 28.02 -17.59 30.88
N SER A 256 29.32 -17.35 31.12
CA SER A 256 29.81 -16.06 31.64
C SER A 256 29.41 -14.85 30.78
N ASN A 257 29.33 -15.03 29.47
CA ASN A 257 28.94 -13.99 28.50
C ASN A 257 27.70 -14.41 27.66
N GLY A 258 27.00 -15.48 28.04
CA GLY A 258 25.93 -16.07 27.24
C GLY A 258 24.61 -16.11 28.00
N TYR A 259 23.52 -15.82 27.30
CA TYR A 259 22.17 -15.94 27.85
C TYR A 259 21.14 -16.33 26.79
N GLU A 260 20.02 -16.87 27.26
CA GLU A 260 18.87 -17.23 26.44
C GLU A 260 17.66 -16.35 26.82
N LEU A 261 16.98 -15.85 25.79
CA LEU A 261 15.67 -15.19 25.91
C LEU A 261 14.63 -16.04 25.21
N CYS A 262 13.68 -16.59 25.97
CA CYS A 262 12.61 -17.40 25.43
C CYS A 262 11.28 -16.67 25.49
N ALA A 263 10.48 -16.79 24.44
CA ALA A 263 9.12 -16.28 24.40
C ALA A 263 8.23 -17.20 23.55
N ASP A 264 6.92 -17.08 23.73
CA ASP A 264 5.95 -17.83 22.96
C ASP A 264 5.50 -17.05 21.72
N PHE A 265 5.66 -17.66 20.55
CA PHE A 265 5.26 -17.11 19.27
C PHE A 265 4.11 -17.89 18.66
N ILE A 266 3.16 -17.18 18.06
CA ILE A 266 1.97 -17.79 17.48
C ILE A 266 2.25 -18.40 16.10
N ARG A 267 3.23 -17.86 15.37
CA ARG A 267 3.63 -18.35 14.05
C ARG A 267 5.14 -18.31 13.92
N SER A 268 5.72 -19.18 13.11
CA SER A 268 7.11 -19.04 12.69
C SER A 268 7.29 -17.93 11.64
N ASN A 269 8.40 -17.20 11.72
CA ASN A 269 8.87 -16.26 10.69
C ASN A 269 10.23 -16.68 10.08
N LEU A 270 10.66 -17.93 10.25
CA LEU A 270 11.94 -18.43 9.74
C LEU A 270 12.04 -18.26 8.21
N GLU A 271 10.94 -18.47 7.51
CA GLU A 271 10.83 -18.38 6.05
C GLU A 271 10.34 -17.01 5.56
N ASP A 272 10.04 -16.07 6.47
CA ASP A 272 9.62 -14.75 6.07
C ASP A 272 10.79 -14.00 5.41
N THR A 273 10.53 -13.49 4.21
CA THR A 273 11.45 -12.64 3.44
C THR A 273 11.55 -11.23 4.04
N ASP A 274 10.56 -10.81 4.83
CA ASP A 274 10.54 -9.51 5.53
C ASP A 274 11.67 -9.41 6.58
N PHE A 275 12.28 -10.54 6.98
CA PHE A 275 13.36 -10.63 7.97
C PHE A 275 14.76 -10.83 7.35
N GLU A 276 14.98 -10.36 6.12
CA GLU A 276 16.24 -10.56 5.41
C GLU A 276 17.35 -9.53 5.73
N ASN A 277 17.02 -8.39 6.33
CA ASN A 277 18.04 -7.43 6.76
C ASN A 277 18.84 -7.97 7.97
N VAL A 278 20.10 -7.53 8.11
CA VAL A 278 21.01 -8.04 9.15
C VAL A 278 20.43 -7.91 10.57
N TYR A 279 19.73 -6.82 10.87
CA TYR A 279 19.16 -6.55 12.19
C TYR A 279 17.93 -7.41 12.50
N THR A 280 17.07 -7.65 11.51
CA THR A 280 15.85 -8.44 11.69
C THR A 280 16.12 -9.94 11.59
N LYS A 281 17.15 -10.36 10.84
CA LYS A 281 17.54 -11.76 10.68
C LYS A 281 17.87 -12.45 12.00
N GLU A 282 18.46 -11.73 12.95
CA GLU A 282 18.75 -12.27 14.30
C GLU A 282 17.50 -12.59 15.13
N TRP A 283 16.35 -12.02 14.74
CA TRP A 283 15.06 -12.19 15.42
C TRP A 283 14.12 -13.14 14.68
N LYS A 284 14.67 -14.00 13.81
CA LYS A 284 13.93 -15.13 13.25
C LYS A 284 13.66 -16.19 14.31
N HIS A 285 12.44 -16.70 14.37
CA HIS A 285 11.92 -17.62 15.38
C HIS A 285 10.97 -18.67 14.81
N GLY A 286 10.95 -19.82 15.49
CA GLY A 286 9.95 -20.87 15.29
C GLY A 286 8.56 -20.49 15.82
N GLU A 287 7.59 -21.35 15.54
CA GLU A 287 6.29 -21.32 16.23
C GLU A 287 6.40 -21.96 17.61
N GLY A 288 5.61 -21.48 18.57
CA GLY A 288 5.61 -21.95 19.95
C GLY A 288 6.69 -21.29 20.80
N ASN A 289 7.12 -21.99 21.85
CA ASN A 289 8.17 -21.52 22.73
C ASN A 289 9.53 -21.55 22.00
N PHE A 290 10.10 -20.38 21.72
CA PHE A 290 11.37 -20.25 21.02
C PHE A 290 12.37 -19.43 21.84
N CYS A 291 13.61 -19.92 21.92
CA CYS A 291 14.69 -19.30 22.69
C CYS A 291 15.76 -18.71 21.76
N PHE A 292 16.00 -17.41 21.87
CA PHE A 292 17.11 -16.72 21.23
C PHE A 292 18.36 -16.89 22.09
N LYS A 293 19.42 -17.47 21.52
CA LYS A 293 20.74 -17.50 22.13
C LYS A 293 21.46 -16.20 21.84
N ARG A 294 21.88 -15.50 22.88
CA ARG A 294 22.50 -14.17 22.79
C ARG A 294 23.82 -14.17 23.53
N THR A 295 24.77 -13.40 23.02
CA THR A 295 26.06 -13.17 23.64
C THR A 295 26.17 -11.69 23.95
N VAL A 296 26.64 -11.34 25.15
CA VAL A 296 26.87 -9.94 25.47
C VAL A 296 28.06 -9.39 24.69
N LEU A 297 27.90 -8.20 24.13
CA LEU A 297 28.98 -7.55 23.39
C LEU A 297 29.86 -6.78 24.37
N ASN A 298 31.14 -7.15 24.47
CA ASN A 298 32.06 -6.41 25.31
C ASN A 298 32.44 -5.11 24.60
N LYS A 299 32.52 -4.00 25.35
CA LYS A 299 32.91 -2.68 24.80
C LYS A 299 34.29 -2.70 24.12
N ARG A 300 35.14 -3.68 24.46
CA ARG A 300 36.47 -3.91 23.83
C ARG A 300 36.41 -4.59 22.45
N ASP A 301 35.32 -5.26 22.12
CA ASP A 301 35.17 -5.98 20.84
C ASP A 301 34.68 -5.05 19.70
N ASN A 302 34.37 -3.78 20.02
CA ASN A 302 34.13 -2.71 19.05
C ASN A 302 35.43 -2.08 18.50
N VAL A 303 36.61 -2.64 18.81
CA VAL A 303 37.86 -2.25 18.13
C VAL A 303 37.94 -3.02 16.82
N ASN A 304 37.49 -2.35 15.76
CA ASN A 304 37.66 -2.70 14.35
C ASN A 304 38.98 -3.48 14.10
N PRO A 305 38.96 -4.72 13.54
CA PRO A 305 40.18 -5.44 13.18
C PRO A 305 40.95 -4.83 11.99
N ALA A 306 40.53 -3.69 11.44
CA ALA A 306 41.17 -3.05 10.29
C ALA A 306 42.41 -2.17 10.59
N PHE A 307 43.03 -2.29 11.77
CA PHE A 307 44.38 -1.75 12.00
C PHE A 307 45.21 -2.71 12.85
N LYS A 308 45.79 -3.71 12.19
CA LYS A 308 47.05 -4.31 12.58
C LYS A 308 47.86 -4.64 11.33
#